data_AF-A0A101HM86-F1
#
_entry.id   AF-A0A101HM86-F1
#
_cell.length_a   1.000
_cell.length_b   1.000
_cell.length_c   1.000
_cell.angle_alpha   90.00
_cell.angle_beta   90.00
_cell.angle_gamma   90.00
#
_symmetry.space_group_name_H-M   'P 1'
#
loop_
_entity.id
_entity.type
_entity.pdbx_description
1 polymer ?
#
loop_
_entity_poly.entity_id
_entity_poly.type
_entity_poly.pdbx_seq_one_letter_code
_entity_poly.pdbx_strand_id
1 'polypeptide(L)'
;MKRIMLIALILMTAIGFALKGPITVASKIDTEGALLGQMIVIVLQKNGFEVNDKTEFGTTSVIRKAIIAGEIDIYPEYTGNGGFFFDNTD
;
A
#
# COMPACT_ATOMS: atom_id res chain seq x y z
N MET A 1 -23.33 -31.34 -22.62
CA MET A 1 -21.86 -31.21 -22.79
C MET A 1 -21.43 -29.78 -23.09
N LYS A 2 -21.89 -29.14 -24.17
CA LYS A 2 -21.51 -27.74 -24.52
C LYS A 2 -21.76 -26.71 -23.39
N ARG A 3 -22.90 -26.82 -22.68
CA ARG A 3 -23.23 -25.95 -21.54
C ARG A 3 -22.31 -26.16 -20.32
N ILE A 4 -21.89 -27.40 -20.08
CA ILE A 4 -20.96 -27.75 -18.98
C ILE A 4 -19.57 -27.22 -19.29
N MET A 5 -19.13 -27.32 -20.54
CA MET A 5 -17.85 -26.75 -21.00
C MET A 5 -17.84 -25.21 -20.93
N LEU A 6 -18.95 -24.56 -21.23
CA LEU A 6 -19.08 -23.10 -21.15
C LEU A 6 -19.00 -22.60 -19.69
N ILE A 7 -19.66 -23.30 -18.76
CA ILE A 7 -19.60 -23.00 -17.33
C ILE A 7 -18.19 -23.21 -16.78
N ALA A 8 -17.52 -24.30 -17.16
CA ALA A 8 -16.14 -24.57 -16.76
C ALA A 8 -15.15 -23.49 -17.26
N LEU A 9 -15.35 -22.99 -18.48
CA LEU A 9 -14.54 -21.92 -19.06
C LEU A 9 -14.73 -20.58 -18.32
N ILE A 10 -15.97 -20.24 -17.95
CA ILE A 10 -16.29 -19.02 -17.17
C ILE A 10 -15.69 -19.10 -15.75
N LEU A 11 -15.78 -20.27 -15.10
CA LEU A 11 -15.18 -20.47 -13.78
C LEU A 11 -13.64 -20.34 -13.82
N MET A 12 -12.99 -20.87 -14.86
CA MET A 12 -11.54 -20.75 -15.03
C MET A 12 -11.09 -19.29 -15.26
N THR A 13 -11.88 -18.48 -15.95
CA THR A 13 -11.58 -17.04 -16.12
C THR A 13 -11.75 -16.22 -14.84
N ALA A 14 -12.67 -16.62 -13.95
CA ALA A 14 -12.92 -15.91 -12.69
C ALA A 14 -11.79 -16.11 -11.65
N ILE A 15 -11.09 -17.25 -11.69
CA ILE A 15 -9.98 -17.56 -10.77
C ILE A 15 -8.72 -16.74 -11.09
N GLY A 16 -8.58 -16.21 -12.32
CA GLY A 16 -7.41 -15.45 -12.77
C GLY A 16 -7.33 -14.00 -12.28
N PHE A 17 -8.34 -13.49 -11.56
CA PHE A 17 -8.43 -12.10 -11.10
C PHE A 17 -8.37 -11.96 -9.57
N ALA A 18 -7.64 -12.81 -8.87
CA ALA A 18 -7.32 -12.55 -7.47
C ALA A 18 -6.47 -11.27 -7.38
N LEU A 19 -6.96 -10.25 -6.65
CA LEU A 19 -6.18 -9.04 -6.37
C LEU A 19 -4.90 -9.44 -5.60
N LYS A 20 -3.81 -8.73 -5.88
CA LYS A 20 -2.52 -8.91 -5.19
C LYS A 20 -2.59 -8.26 -3.81
N GLY A 21 -1.93 -8.84 -2.81
CA GLY A 21 -1.88 -8.25 -1.46
C GLY A 21 -3.22 -8.35 -0.72
N PRO A 22 -3.28 -7.88 0.53
CA PRO A 22 -3.41 -6.43 0.77
C PRO A 22 -2.08 -5.72 1.05
N ILE A 23 -1.97 -4.45 0.62
CA ILE A 23 -0.89 -3.53 0.97
C ILE A 23 -1.47 -2.38 1.81
N THR A 24 -0.93 -2.15 3.00
CA THR A 24 -1.27 -1.02 3.87
C THR A 24 -0.45 0.20 3.50
N VAL A 25 -1.10 1.19 2.89
CA VAL A 25 -0.50 2.46 2.49
C VAL A 25 -0.79 3.50 3.55
N ALA A 26 0.25 4.19 4.02
CA ALA A 26 0.12 5.27 4.99
C ALA A 26 0.73 6.57 4.47
N SER A 27 0.50 7.68 5.17
CA SER A 27 1.17 8.95 4.94
C SER A 27 1.12 9.87 6.15
N LYS A 28 1.86 10.97 6.09
CA LYS A 28 1.83 12.03 7.11
C LYS A 28 0.49 12.78 7.08
N ILE A 29 0.10 13.35 8.23
CA ILE A 29 -1.16 14.10 8.43
C ILE A 29 -1.14 15.55 7.87
N ASP A 30 -0.20 15.86 6.99
CA ASP A 30 -0.10 17.14 6.31
C ASP A 30 -0.65 17.05 4.88
N THR A 31 -0.88 18.20 4.26
CA THR A 31 -1.49 18.28 2.91
C THR A 31 -0.69 17.50 1.85
N GLU A 32 0.64 17.58 1.89
CA GLU A 32 1.49 16.82 0.96
C GLU A 32 1.45 15.33 1.26
N GLY A 33 1.45 14.93 2.54
CA GLY A 33 1.25 13.54 2.95
C GLY A 33 -0.05 12.95 2.44
N ALA A 34 -1.18 13.67 2.58
CA ALA A 34 -2.46 13.25 2.03
C ALA A 34 -2.40 13.06 0.50
N LEU A 35 -1.84 14.03 -0.21
CA LEU A 35 -1.72 14.00 -1.68
C LEU A 35 -0.87 12.81 -2.17
N LEU A 36 0.37 12.70 -1.67
CA LEU A 36 1.30 11.65 -2.12
C LEU A 36 0.85 10.26 -1.69
N GLY A 37 0.27 10.13 -0.49
CA GLY A 37 -0.32 8.88 -0.02
C GLY A 37 -1.42 8.38 -0.95
N GLN A 38 -2.36 9.27 -1.32
CA GLN A 38 -3.45 8.93 -2.24
C GLN A 38 -2.95 8.59 -3.65
N MET A 39 -1.89 9.25 -4.13
CA MET A 39 -1.26 8.86 -5.40
C MET A 39 -0.76 7.41 -5.37
N ILE A 40 -0.13 6.97 -4.26
CA ILE A 40 0.32 5.58 -4.09
C ILE A 40 -0.87 4.61 -4.06
N VAL A 41 -1.92 4.93 -3.30
CA VAL A 41 -3.16 4.14 -3.25
C VAL A 41 -3.72 3.89 -4.65
N ILE A 42 -3.89 4.96 -5.44
CA ILE A 42 -4.43 4.89 -6.79
C ILE A 42 -3.54 4.05 -7.72
N VAL A 43 -2.22 4.22 -7.65
CA VAL A 43 -1.27 3.45 -8.47
C VAL A 43 -1.34 1.96 -8.14
N LEU A 44 -1.36 1.59 -6.86
CA LEU A 44 -1.44 0.19 -6.43
C LEU A 44 -2.77 -0.45 -6.84
N GLN A 45 -3.89 0.23 -6.60
CA GLN A 45 -5.22 -0.24 -7.00
C GLN A 45 -5.30 -0.44 -8.53
N LYS A 46 -4.78 0.51 -9.33
CA LYS A 46 -4.73 0.38 -10.80
C LYS A 46 -3.87 -0.79 -11.28
N ASN A 47 -2.94 -1.28 -10.46
CA ASN A 47 -2.09 -2.43 -10.77
C ASN A 47 -2.61 -3.75 -10.15
N GLY A 48 -3.87 -3.74 -9.70
CA GLY A 48 -4.57 -4.92 -9.21
C GLY A 48 -4.21 -5.32 -7.79
N PHE A 49 -3.69 -4.40 -6.96
CA PHE A 49 -3.52 -4.66 -5.53
C PHE A 49 -4.79 -4.31 -4.74
N GLU A 50 -5.11 -5.12 -3.74
CA GLU A 50 -5.95 -4.69 -2.63
C GLU A 50 -5.14 -3.72 -1.75
N VAL A 51 -5.73 -2.58 -1.39
CA VAL A 51 -5.06 -1.55 -0.62
C VAL A 51 -5.86 -1.25 0.65
N ASN A 52 -5.20 -1.36 1.80
CA ASN A 52 -5.70 -0.87 3.06
C ASN A 52 -5.23 0.59 3.23
N ASP A 53 -6.11 1.53 2.91
CA ASP A 53 -5.82 2.96 2.95
C ASP A 53 -5.80 3.47 4.39
N LYS A 54 -4.60 3.80 4.87
CA LYS A 54 -4.33 4.49 6.13
C LYS A 54 -3.59 5.81 5.89
N THR A 55 -3.88 6.51 4.79
CA THR A 55 -3.35 7.85 4.57
C THR A 55 -3.73 8.80 5.72
N GLU A 56 -2.91 9.84 5.91
CA GLU A 56 -3.02 10.75 7.06
C GLU A 56 -2.94 9.99 8.41
N PHE A 57 -1.98 9.07 8.52
CA PHE A 57 -1.81 8.17 9.67
C PHE A 57 -1.27 8.88 10.92
N GLY A 58 -0.25 9.72 10.76
CA GLY A 58 0.38 10.40 11.89
C GLY A 58 1.57 11.28 11.52
N THR A 59 2.37 11.64 12.52
CA THR A 59 3.61 12.41 12.31
C THR A 59 4.78 11.49 11.91
N THR A 60 5.91 12.07 11.48
CA THR A 60 7.12 11.32 11.07
C THR A 60 7.53 10.24 12.08
N SER A 61 7.54 10.55 13.39
CA SER A 61 7.97 9.60 14.42
C SER A 61 6.98 8.45 14.64
N VAL A 62 5.69 8.68 14.43
CA VAL A 62 4.64 7.66 14.52
C VAL A 62 4.75 6.71 13.33
N ILE A 63 4.83 7.23 12.12
CA ILE A 63 4.91 6.43 10.88
C ILE A 63 6.22 5.63 10.83
N ARG A 64 7.35 6.23 11.24
CA ARG A 64 8.63 5.53 11.28
C ARG A 64 8.60 4.31 12.21
N LYS A 65 7.91 4.40 13.36
CA LYS A 65 7.70 3.26 14.25
C LYS A 65 6.77 2.22 13.60
N ALA A 66 5.68 2.67 12.97
CA ALA A 66 4.71 1.79 12.33
C ALA A 66 5.33 0.96 11.19
N ILE A 67 6.15 1.56 10.31
CA ILE A 67 6.81 0.80 9.22
C ILE A 67 7.85 -0.19 9.75
N ILE A 68 8.58 0.16 10.82
CA ILE A 68 9.56 -0.75 11.44
C ILE A 68 8.83 -1.92 12.14
N ALA A 69 7.67 -1.66 12.73
CA ALA A 69 6.83 -2.67 13.39
C ALA A 69 6.00 -3.53 12.42
N GLY A 70 5.97 -3.19 11.12
CA GLY A 70 5.14 -3.88 10.13
C GLY A 70 3.64 -3.56 10.23
N GLU A 71 3.26 -2.47 10.88
CA GLU A 71 1.87 -2.01 10.96
C GLU A 71 1.38 -1.33 9.67
N ILE A 72 2.33 -0.89 8.84
CA ILE A 72 2.15 -0.31 7.51
C ILE A 72 3.23 -0.87 6.57
N ASP A 73 2.94 -0.92 5.27
CA ASP A 73 3.85 -1.53 4.29
C ASP A 73 4.62 -0.48 3.47
N ILE A 74 3.99 0.66 3.18
CA ILE A 74 4.58 1.72 2.35
C ILE A 74 4.03 3.10 2.72
N TYR A 75 4.88 4.12 2.65
CA TYR A 75 4.51 5.52 2.79
C TYR A 75 5.54 6.43 2.10
N PRO A 76 5.18 7.67 1.72
CA PRO A 76 6.14 8.66 1.22
C PRO A 76 6.95 9.28 2.37
N GLU A 77 8.28 9.24 2.27
CA GLU A 77 9.21 9.83 3.24
C GLU A 77 10.24 10.74 2.56
N TYR A 78 10.72 11.72 3.32
CA TYR A 78 11.69 12.71 2.88
C TYR A 78 13.11 12.28 3.27
N THR A 79 14.02 12.32 2.30
CA THR A 79 15.41 11.86 2.45
C THR A 79 16.18 12.56 3.59
N GLY A 80 15.89 13.85 3.84
CA GLY A 80 16.51 14.61 4.93
C GLY A 80 16.27 14.03 6.32
N ASN A 81 15.20 13.24 6.53
CA ASN A 81 14.98 12.56 7.80
C ASN A 81 15.98 11.43 8.07
N GLY A 82 16.75 11.00 7.08
CA GLY A 82 17.84 10.03 7.26
C GLY A 82 18.85 10.48 8.32
N GLY A 83 19.15 11.78 8.41
CA GLY A 83 20.03 12.32 9.46
C GLY A 83 19.50 12.01 10.87
N PHE A 84 18.20 12.14 11.11
CA PHE A 84 17.60 11.85 12.42
C PHE A 84 17.35 10.36 12.68
N PHE A 85 17.08 9.58 11.63
CA PHE A 85 16.81 8.15 11.77
C PHE A 85 18.07 7.34 12.08
N PHE A 86 19.24 7.86 11.71
CA PHE A 86 20.51 7.16 11.80
C PHE A 86 21.60 7.99 12.49
N ASP A 87 21.23 9.06 13.22
CA ASP A 87 22.14 10.02 13.88
C ASP A 87 23.12 9.41 14.92
N ASN A 88 23.12 8.09 15.10
CA ASN A 88 23.97 7.34 16.03
C ASN A 88 24.52 6.04 15.41
N THR A 89 24.70 5.94 14.09
CA THR A 89 25.25 4.75 13.44
C THR A 89 26.78 4.76 13.27
N ASP A 90 27.51 5.38 14.19
CA ASP A 90 28.96 5.19 14.33
C ASP A 90 29.29 3.84 14.99
#